data_AF-A0A7C5J9P2-F1
#
_entry.id   AF-A0A7C5J9P2-F1
#
_cell.length_a   1.000
_cell.length_b   1.000
_cell.length_c   1.000
_cell.angle_alpha   90.00
_cell.angle_beta   90.00
_cell.angle_gamma   90.00
#
_symmetry.space_group_name_H-M   'P 1'
#
loop_
_entity.id
_entity.type
_entity.pdbx_description
1 polymer ?
#
loop_
_entity_poly.entity_id
_entity_poly.type
_entity_poly.pdbx_seq_one_letter_code
_entity_poly.pdbx_strand_id
1 'polypeptide(L)'
;MLLASALFLLTLIFVIWQPKGLQIGTSAVIGAILALLVGVVSYQDVGTVISIVWDATLAFIGIIILSMVLDEIGFFEWAAIKMAKLSGGSGNKMFVYILLLGALVAAFFANDGAALILTPILLAKMKYLKMKPLAIFAFLMAGGFIGDSASNPLVISNLTNIVTAGYFDIGFVEYAKNMFLPNLLSIVASIAILWFYFRKDIPLTVDVSELPEPSSVIKNQTMFNISWFFLGFLMLGYFIGDHYHLPVSFFALGGALLFLAIANHYKATKPIMTIRAAPWQVVWFSIGLYVVVYGLKNAGL
;
A
#
# COMPACT_ATOMS: atom_id res chain seq x y z
N MET A 1 5.02 27.85 -19.12
CA MET A 1 4.12 26.80 -19.63
C MET A 1 4.86 25.71 -20.40
N LEU A 2 5.33 25.93 -21.63
CA LEU A 2 5.99 24.89 -22.46
C LEU A 2 7.15 24.16 -21.74
N LEU A 3 8.03 24.91 -21.07
CA LEU A 3 9.15 24.34 -20.34
C LEU A 3 8.70 23.41 -19.19
N ALA A 4 7.71 23.85 -18.41
CA ALA A 4 7.16 23.07 -17.30
C ALA A 4 6.48 21.79 -17.80
N SER A 5 5.67 21.90 -18.87
CA SER A 5 5.02 20.74 -19.50
C SER A 5 6.02 19.75 -20.08
N ALA A 6 7.06 20.25 -20.78
CA ALA A 6 8.11 19.40 -21.33
C ALA A 6 8.88 18.66 -20.23
N LEU A 7 9.22 19.35 -19.15
CA LEU A 7 9.93 18.76 -18.01
C LEU A 7 9.06 17.71 -17.29
N PHE A 8 7.79 18.00 -17.07
CA PHE A 8 6.84 17.04 -16.51
C PHE A 8 6.71 15.80 -17.38
N LEU A 9 6.48 15.96 -18.69
CA LEU A 9 6.36 14.85 -19.63
C LEU A 9 7.65 14.02 -19.70
N LEU A 10 8.81 14.68 -19.72
CA LEU A 10 10.10 13.98 -19.71
C LEU A 10 10.28 13.19 -18.41
N THR A 11 9.96 13.79 -17.26
CA THR A 11 10.02 13.10 -15.97
C THR A 11 9.10 11.86 -15.97
N LEU A 12 7.87 12.02 -16.45
CA LEU A 12 6.87 10.95 -16.53
C LEU A 12 7.30 9.83 -17.48
N ILE A 13 7.88 10.16 -18.64
CA ILE A 13 8.46 9.17 -19.57
C ILE A 13 9.54 8.35 -18.87
N PHE A 14 10.45 8.98 -18.13
CA PHE A 14 11.52 8.26 -17.43
C PHE A 14 11.00 7.40 -16.26
N VAL A 15 9.97 7.87 -15.55
CA VAL A 15 9.29 7.09 -14.50
C VAL A 15 8.60 5.85 -15.07
N ILE A 16 7.93 5.96 -16.23
CA ILE A 16 7.21 4.85 -16.84
C ILE A 16 8.16 3.90 -17.57
N TRP A 17 9.11 4.43 -18.34
CA TRP A 17 10.01 3.63 -19.17
C TRP A 17 11.16 2.97 -18.39
N GLN A 18 11.61 3.58 -17.29
CA GLN A 18 12.69 3.07 -16.42
C GLN A 18 13.93 2.58 -17.21
N PRO A 19 14.52 3.43 -18.07
CA PRO A 19 15.60 3.01 -18.95
C PRO A 19 16.80 2.48 -18.14
N LYS A 20 17.32 1.31 -18.53
CA LYS A 20 18.44 0.63 -17.84
C LYS A 20 18.20 0.36 -16.34
N GLY A 21 16.93 0.22 -15.93
CA GLY A 21 16.59 -0.02 -14.52
C GLY A 21 16.67 1.23 -13.64
N LEU A 22 16.60 2.42 -14.24
CA LEU A 22 16.50 3.67 -13.51
C LEU A 22 15.24 3.66 -12.62
N GLN A 23 15.44 3.81 -11.31
CA GLN A 23 14.37 3.70 -10.33
C GLN A 23 13.44 4.93 -10.37
N ILE A 24 12.15 4.72 -10.12
CA ILE A 24 11.10 5.73 -10.24
C ILE A 24 11.35 6.99 -9.39
N GLY A 25 11.83 6.82 -8.16
CA GLY A 25 12.09 7.94 -7.25
C GLY A 25 13.30 8.74 -7.67
N THR A 26 14.36 8.06 -8.12
CA THR A 26 15.54 8.72 -8.69
C THR A 26 15.15 9.57 -9.91
N SER A 27 14.33 9.05 -10.83
CA SER A 27 13.83 9.82 -11.98
C SER A 27 13.05 11.06 -11.55
N ALA A 28 12.14 10.93 -10.58
CA ALA A 28 11.34 12.04 -10.07
C ALA A 28 12.18 13.11 -9.37
N VAL A 29 13.18 12.71 -8.57
CA VAL A 29 14.11 13.63 -7.90
C VAL A 29 14.98 14.37 -8.91
N ILE A 30 15.47 13.69 -9.95
CA ILE A 30 16.20 14.33 -11.05
C ILE A 30 15.29 15.37 -11.73
N GLY A 31 14.03 15.02 -12.01
CA GLY A 31 13.04 15.95 -12.53
C GLY A 31 12.86 17.19 -11.64
N ALA A 32 12.72 16.99 -10.33
CA ALA A 32 12.60 18.08 -9.36
C ALA A 32 13.83 19.00 -9.33
N ILE A 33 15.04 18.41 -9.35
CA ILE A 33 16.29 19.17 -9.40
C ILE A 33 16.38 19.97 -10.70
N LEU A 34 16.04 19.37 -11.84
CA LEU A 34 16.01 20.08 -13.12
C LEU A 34 14.97 21.20 -13.10
N ALA A 35 13.81 21.00 -12.49
CA ALA A 35 12.77 22.03 -12.38
C ALA A 35 13.26 23.25 -11.58
N LEU A 36 14.05 23.02 -10.54
CA LEU A 36 14.71 24.06 -9.75
C LEU A 36 15.81 24.78 -10.55
N LEU A 37 16.67 24.02 -11.24
CA LEU A 37 17.81 24.57 -12.00
C LEU A 37 17.36 25.44 -13.18
N VAL A 38 16.29 25.06 -13.88
CA VAL A 38 15.75 25.82 -15.02
C VAL A 38 14.73 26.88 -14.55
N GLY A 39 14.51 27.02 -13.24
CA GLY A 39 13.66 28.08 -12.67
C GLY A 39 12.15 27.90 -12.90
N VAL A 40 11.71 26.67 -13.20
CA VAL A 40 10.27 26.33 -13.25
C VAL A 40 9.66 26.36 -11.83
N VAL A 41 10.50 26.02 -10.84
CA VAL A 41 10.15 25.98 -9.43
C VAL A 41 11.22 26.75 -8.65
N SER A 42 10.82 27.51 -7.64
CA SER A 42 11.73 28.24 -6.74
C SER A 42 12.07 27.43 -5.47
N TYR A 43 13.09 27.85 -4.72
CA TYR A 43 13.36 27.26 -3.40
C TYR A 43 12.18 27.40 -2.42
N GLN A 44 11.40 28.48 -2.53
CA GLN A 44 10.20 28.73 -1.72
C GLN A 44 9.08 27.75 -2.08
N ASP A 45 8.92 27.44 -3.36
CA ASP A 45 7.96 26.44 -3.82
C ASP A 45 8.33 25.04 -3.32
N VAL A 46 9.62 24.68 -3.31
CA VAL A 46 10.08 23.41 -2.73
C VAL A 46 9.73 23.34 -1.24
N GLY A 47 9.94 24.43 -0.48
CA GLY A 47 9.53 24.51 0.92
C GLY A 47 8.01 24.33 1.10
N THR A 48 7.21 24.93 0.21
CA THR A 48 5.75 24.79 0.20
C THR A 48 5.31 23.35 -0.13
N VAL A 49 5.96 22.70 -1.09
CA VAL A 49 5.68 21.30 -1.41
C VAL A 49 5.98 20.41 -0.21
N ILE A 50 7.13 20.62 0.44
CA ILE A 50 7.50 19.87 1.65
C ILE A 50 6.46 20.08 2.76
N SER A 51 5.99 21.32 2.98
CA SER A 51 4.97 21.59 4.01
C SER A 51 3.59 20.99 3.68
N ILE A 52 3.30 20.70 2.41
CA ILE A 52 2.09 19.97 2.00
C ILE A 52 2.25 18.46 2.24
N VAL A 53 3.39 17.88 1.89
CA VAL A 53 3.53 16.41 1.82
C VAL A 53 4.23 15.78 3.03
N TRP A 54 4.80 16.55 3.97
CA TRP A 54 5.59 15.97 5.07
C TRP A 54 4.79 14.97 5.91
N ASP A 55 3.55 15.31 6.29
CA ASP A 55 2.72 14.45 7.13
C ASP A 55 2.39 13.15 6.39
N ALA A 56 1.93 13.28 5.14
CA ALA A 56 1.65 12.15 4.27
C ALA A 56 2.87 11.24 4.06
N THR A 57 4.04 11.84 3.84
CA THR A 57 5.30 11.13 3.61
C THR A 57 5.71 10.34 4.86
N LEU A 58 5.70 10.97 6.03
CA LEU A 58 6.07 10.30 7.28
C LEU A 58 5.05 9.23 7.68
N ALA A 59 3.76 9.50 7.50
CA ALA A 59 2.71 8.53 7.75
C ALA A 59 2.87 7.28 6.87
N PHE A 60 3.15 7.49 5.59
CA PHE A 60 3.37 6.42 4.63
C PHE A 60 4.61 5.57 4.97
N ILE A 61 5.71 6.19 5.41
CA ILE A 61 6.87 5.46 5.95
C ILE A 61 6.47 4.59 7.14
N GLY A 62 5.64 5.13 8.05
CA GLY A 62 5.11 4.37 9.18
C GLY A 62 4.31 3.15 8.74
N ILE A 63 3.38 3.33 7.80
CA ILE A 63 2.55 2.25 7.26
C ILE A 63 3.43 1.16 6.60
N ILE A 64 4.44 1.55 5.82
CA ILE A 64 5.41 0.62 5.24
C ILE A 64 6.10 -0.20 6.33
N ILE A 65 6.68 0.46 7.34
CA ILE A 65 7.40 -0.23 8.42
C ILE A 65 6.46 -1.18 9.16
N LEU A 66 5.25 -0.73 9.50
CA LEU A 66 4.23 -1.56 10.16
C LEU A 66 3.91 -2.81 9.33
N SER A 67 3.62 -2.64 8.04
CA SER A 67 3.34 -3.74 7.11
C SER A 67 4.51 -4.72 7.01
N MET A 68 5.74 -4.24 6.95
CA MET A 68 6.91 -5.11 6.90
C MET A 68 7.09 -5.92 8.18
N VAL A 69 6.85 -5.33 9.36
CA VAL A 69 6.90 -6.07 10.63
C VAL A 69 5.81 -7.14 10.69
N LEU A 70 4.59 -6.83 10.23
CA LEU A 70 3.48 -7.79 10.15
C LEU A 70 3.79 -8.96 9.20
N ASP A 71 4.41 -8.67 8.06
CA ASP A 71 4.85 -9.70 7.12
C ASP A 71 5.96 -10.58 7.72
N GLU A 72 6.95 -9.97 8.37
CA GLU A 72 8.04 -10.70 9.02
C GLU A 72 7.53 -11.71 10.07
N ILE A 73 6.50 -11.35 10.86
CA ILE A 73 5.90 -12.25 11.85
C ILE A 73 4.94 -13.30 11.26
N GLY A 74 4.65 -13.23 9.96
CA GLY A 74 3.79 -14.18 9.24
C GLY A 74 2.29 -13.85 9.30
N PHE A 75 1.92 -12.61 9.66
CA PHE A 75 0.51 -12.21 9.82
C PHE A 75 -0.29 -12.37 8.52
N PHE A 76 0.29 -11.90 7.42
CA PHE A 76 -0.39 -11.90 6.13
C PHE A 76 -0.42 -13.28 5.46
N GLU A 77 0.66 -14.06 5.59
CA GLU A 77 0.69 -15.45 5.15
C GLU A 77 -0.37 -16.28 5.89
N TRP A 78 -0.48 -16.10 7.22
CA TRP A 78 -1.54 -16.71 8.02
C TRP A 78 -2.93 -16.35 7.51
N ALA A 79 -3.16 -15.07 7.22
CA ALA A 79 -4.47 -14.59 6.77
C ALA A 79 -4.85 -15.22 5.43
N ALA A 80 -3.94 -15.29 4.47
CA ALA A 80 -4.26 -15.86 3.17
C ALA A 80 -4.44 -17.38 3.19
N ILE A 81 -3.64 -18.13 3.97
CA ILE A 81 -3.86 -19.57 4.15
C ILE A 81 -5.25 -19.79 4.77
N LYS A 82 -5.63 -18.98 5.76
CA LYS A 82 -6.95 -19.06 6.37
C LYS A 82 -8.07 -18.80 5.37
N MET A 83 -7.95 -17.76 4.53
CA MET A 83 -8.92 -17.47 3.46
C MET A 83 -8.96 -18.57 2.40
N ALA A 84 -7.81 -19.15 2.05
CA ALA A 84 -7.74 -20.28 1.13
C ALA A 84 -8.44 -21.52 1.71
N LYS A 85 -8.18 -21.90 2.98
CA LYS A 85 -8.86 -23.03 3.63
C LYS A 85 -10.37 -22.78 3.80
N LEU A 86 -10.78 -21.55 4.12
CA LEU A 86 -12.20 -21.15 4.19
C LEU A 86 -12.96 -21.35 2.87
N SER A 87 -12.26 -21.37 1.73
CA SER A 87 -12.88 -21.63 0.43
C SER A 87 -13.46 -23.05 0.30
N GLY A 88 -13.08 -23.98 1.19
CA GLY A 88 -13.49 -25.38 1.14
C GLY A 88 -13.05 -26.09 -0.14
N GLY A 89 -11.93 -25.65 -0.74
CA GLY A 89 -11.40 -26.20 -1.98
C GLY A 89 -12.09 -25.70 -3.26
N SER A 90 -13.05 -24.77 -3.18
CA SER A 90 -13.63 -24.15 -4.37
C SER A 90 -12.74 -23.01 -4.86
N GLY A 91 -12.20 -23.09 -6.08
CA GLY A 91 -11.32 -22.04 -6.60
C GLY A 91 -12.04 -20.70 -6.83
N ASN A 92 -13.34 -20.72 -7.17
CA ASN A 92 -14.16 -19.50 -7.25
C ASN A 92 -14.31 -18.81 -5.89
N LYS A 93 -14.59 -19.56 -4.83
CA LYS A 93 -14.67 -19.00 -3.47
C LYS A 93 -13.30 -18.49 -3.03
N MET A 94 -12.24 -19.25 -3.31
CA MET A 94 -10.86 -18.86 -3.01
C MET A 94 -10.51 -17.54 -3.70
N PHE A 95 -10.87 -17.37 -4.96
CA PHE A 95 -10.64 -16.14 -5.71
C PHE A 95 -11.31 -14.94 -5.03
N VAL A 96 -12.61 -15.03 -4.74
CA VAL A 96 -13.35 -13.95 -4.06
C VAL A 96 -12.78 -13.66 -2.67
N TYR A 97 -12.45 -14.69 -1.89
CA TYR A 97 -11.93 -14.55 -0.54
C TYR A 97 -10.54 -13.90 -0.49
N ILE A 98 -9.67 -14.25 -1.44
CA ILE A 98 -8.36 -13.60 -1.57
C ILE A 98 -8.52 -12.14 -2.01
N LEU A 99 -9.46 -11.82 -2.91
CA LEU A 99 -9.73 -10.43 -3.28
C LEU A 99 -10.31 -9.61 -2.12
N LEU A 100 -11.21 -10.19 -1.33
CA LEU A 100 -11.74 -9.53 -0.13
C LEU A 100 -10.64 -9.30 0.92
N LEU A 101 -9.71 -10.25 1.07
CA LEU A 101 -8.53 -10.05 1.91
C LEU A 101 -7.63 -8.94 1.36
N GLY A 102 -7.39 -8.93 0.06
CA GLY A 102 -6.64 -7.87 -0.62
C GLY A 102 -7.26 -6.49 -0.39
N ALA A 103 -8.58 -6.39 -0.54
CA ALA A 103 -9.33 -5.17 -0.28
C ALA A 103 -9.22 -4.70 1.17
N LEU A 104 -9.34 -5.64 2.13
CA LEU A 104 -9.18 -5.35 3.54
C LEU A 104 -7.76 -4.85 3.84
N VAL A 105 -6.74 -5.53 3.34
CA VAL A 105 -5.36 -5.08 3.54
C VAL A 105 -5.16 -3.69 2.93
N ALA A 106 -5.57 -3.47 1.68
CA ALA A 106 -5.39 -2.19 0.99
C ALA A 106 -6.02 -1.03 1.78
N ALA A 107 -7.19 -1.27 2.40
CA ALA A 107 -7.84 -0.29 3.24
C ALA A 107 -6.99 0.12 4.46
N PHE A 108 -6.29 -0.81 5.11
CA PHE A 108 -5.57 -0.55 6.38
C PHE A 108 -4.06 -0.31 6.23
N PHE A 109 -3.44 -0.84 5.17
CA PHE A 109 -1.98 -0.98 5.04
C PHE A 109 -1.41 -0.42 3.73
N ALA A 110 -2.22 0.39 3.04
CA ALA A 110 -1.98 0.85 1.70
C ALA A 110 -1.99 -0.25 0.62
N ASN A 111 -2.14 0.20 -0.63
CA ASN A 111 -2.06 -0.64 -1.82
C ASN A 111 -0.74 -1.45 -1.89
N ASP A 112 0.37 -0.87 -1.44
CA ASP A 112 1.66 -1.56 -1.34
C ASP A 112 1.62 -2.75 -0.37
N GLY A 113 0.91 -2.60 0.76
CA GLY A 113 0.64 -3.71 1.67
C GLY A 113 -0.11 -4.84 0.97
N ALA A 114 -1.14 -4.53 0.18
CA ALA A 114 -1.86 -5.55 -0.59
C ALA A 114 -0.95 -6.24 -1.61
N ALA A 115 -0.10 -5.49 -2.32
CA ALA A 115 0.84 -6.04 -3.29
C ALA A 115 1.91 -6.94 -2.65
N LEU A 116 2.48 -6.51 -1.51
CA LEU A 116 3.48 -7.26 -0.73
C LEU A 116 2.93 -8.59 -0.21
N ILE A 117 1.62 -8.68 0.01
CA ILE A 117 0.96 -9.88 0.52
C ILE A 117 0.53 -10.81 -0.59
N LEU A 118 -0.20 -10.26 -1.57
CA LEU A 118 -0.83 -11.05 -2.61
C LEU A 118 0.24 -11.70 -3.49
N THR A 119 1.33 -11.00 -3.78
CA THR A 119 2.35 -11.50 -4.71
C THR A 119 3.09 -12.74 -4.17
N PRO A 120 3.69 -12.75 -2.96
CA PRO A 120 4.42 -13.92 -2.46
C PRO A 120 3.48 -15.08 -2.15
N ILE A 121 2.29 -14.81 -1.63
CA ILE A 121 1.32 -15.85 -1.28
C ILE A 121 0.81 -16.53 -2.55
N LEU A 122 0.43 -15.75 -3.57
CA LEU A 122 -0.02 -16.31 -4.84
C LEU A 122 1.13 -17.04 -5.56
N LEU A 123 2.34 -16.48 -5.61
CA LEU A 123 3.46 -17.13 -6.30
C LEU A 123 4.01 -18.37 -5.59
N ALA A 124 4.17 -18.32 -4.27
CA ALA A 124 4.74 -19.43 -3.52
C ALA A 124 3.71 -20.53 -3.32
N LYS A 125 2.48 -20.20 -2.89
CA LYS A 125 1.47 -21.19 -2.51
C LYS A 125 0.69 -21.73 -3.70
N MET A 126 0.50 -20.97 -4.78
CA MET A 126 -0.18 -21.54 -5.95
C MET A 126 0.68 -22.53 -6.74
N LYS A 127 2.01 -22.44 -6.61
CA LYS A 127 2.92 -23.50 -7.04
C LYS A 127 2.72 -24.79 -6.24
N TYR A 128 2.53 -24.70 -4.92
CA TYR A 128 2.13 -25.86 -4.11
C TYR A 128 0.78 -26.43 -4.57
N LEU A 129 -0.18 -25.57 -4.87
CA LEU A 129 -1.52 -25.97 -5.35
C LEU A 129 -1.54 -26.47 -6.81
N LYS A 130 -0.38 -26.62 -7.47
CA LYS A 130 -0.23 -27.10 -8.86
C LYS A 130 -1.14 -26.37 -9.86
N MET A 131 -1.41 -25.08 -9.60
CA MET A 131 -2.30 -24.28 -10.46
C MET A 131 -1.63 -24.00 -11.81
N LYS A 132 -2.43 -23.97 -12.88
CA LYS A 132 -1.94 -23.60 -14.22
C LYS A 132 -1.41 -22.15 -14.20
N PRO A 133 -0.37 -21.82 -14.99
CA PRO A 133 0.18 -20.46 -15.03
C PRO A 133 -0.86 -19.36 -15.28
N LEU A 134 -1.85 -19.62 -16.14
CA LEU A 134 -2.99 -18.73 -16.40
C LEU A 134 -3.82 -18.42 -15.14
N ALA A 135 -4.05 -19.41 -14.29
CA ALA A 135 -4.78 -19.21 -13.05
C ALA A 135 -3.96 -18.37 -12.05
N ILE A 136 -2.66 -18.62 -11.95
CA ILE A 136 -1.76 -17.81 -11.11
C ILE A 136 -1.77 -16.34 -11.59
N PHE A 137 -1.67 -16.13 -12.91
CA PHE A 137 -1.77 -14.81 -13.52
C PHE A 137 -3.11 -14.13 -13.20
N ALA A 138 -4.23 -14.84 -13.31
CA ALA A 138 -5.54 -14.31 -12.99
C ALA A 138 -5.63 -13.80 -11.54
N PHE A 139 -5.16 -14.59 -10.57
CA PHE A 139 -5.15 -14.16 -9.18
C PHE A 139 -4.19 -12.99 -8.93
N LEU A 140 -3.01 -12.99 -9.54
CA LEU A 140 -2.05 -11.89 -9.39
C LEU A 140 -2.61 -10.57 -9.94
N MET A 141 -3.15 -10.61 -11.16
CA MET A 141 -3.76 -9.44 -11.78
C MET A 141 -4.95 -8.93 -10.97
N ALA A 142 -5.85 -9.84 -10.58
CA ALA A 142 -7.01 -9.48 -9.78
C ALA A 142 -6.61 -8.92 -8.42
N GLY A 143 -5.56 -9.47 -7.80
CA GLY A 143 -4.96 -8.96 -6.58
C GLY A 143 -4.40 -7.54 -6.73
N GLY A 144 -3.71 -7.25 -7.83
CA GLY A 144 -3.23 -5.90 -8.13
C GLY A 144 -4.38 -4.90 -8.32
N PHE A 145 -5.37 -5.25 -9.13
CA PHE A 145 -6.54 -4.39 -9.38
C PHE A 145 -7.36 -4.11 -8.11
N ILE A 146 -7.61 -5.14 -7.29
CA ILE A 146 -8.35 -4.93 -6.04
C ILE A 146 -7.53 -4.12 -5.02
N GLY A 147 -6.21 -4.31 -4.99
CA GLY A 147 -5.32 -3.54 -4.13
C GLY A 147 -5.40 -2.04 -4.44
N ASP A 148 -5.48 -1.69 -5.72
CA ASP A 148 -5.67 -0.29 -6.15
C ASP A 148 -7.10 0.20 -5.87
N SER A 149 -8.12 -0.52 -6.33
CA SER A 149 -9.51 -0.06 -6.30
C SER A 149 -10.14 -0.02 -4.90
N ALA A 150 -9.58 -0.78 -3.94
CA ALA A 150 -10.01 -0.84 -2.55
C ALA A 150 -9.18 0.02 -1.58
N SER A 151 -8.16 0.73 -2.08
CA SER A 151 -7.27 1.59 -1.28
C SER A 151 -7.85 3.00 -1.02
N ASN A 152 -9.17 3.15 -1.05
CA ASN A 152 -9.87 4.44 -0.95
C ASN A 152 -10.66 4.72 0.36
N PRO A 153 -10.97 3.76 1.26
CA PRO A 153 -11.96 4.02 2.31
C PRO A 153 -11.42 4.86 3.47
N LEU A 154 -10.11 4.88 3.72
CA LEU A 154 -9.49 5.60 4.83
C LEU A 154 -8.40 6.55 4.30
N VAL A 155 -8.10 7.58 5.09
CA VAL A 155 -7.00 8.51 4.79
C VAL A 155 -5.68 7.75 4.67
N ILE A 156 -5.44 6.76 5.54
CA ILE A 156 -4.24 5.92 5.53
C ILE A 156 -4.20 4.85 4.42
N SER A 157 -5.30 4.66 3.67
CA SER A 157 -5.38 3.60 2.66
C SER A 157 -4.50 3.88 1.44
N ASN A 158 -4.09 5.12 1.19
CA ASN A 158 -3.18 5.45 0.09
C ASN A 158 -2.48 6.79 0.38
N LEU A 159 -1.25 6.96 -0.10
CA LEU A 159 -0.53 8.22 -0.01
C LEU A 159 -1.32 9.39 -0.61
N THR A 160 -2.00 9.16 -1.74
CA THR A 160 -2.83 10.19 -2.39
C THR A 160 -3.99 10.65 -1.51
N ASN A 161 -4.54 9.75 -0.68
CA ASN A 161 -5.62 10.06 0.25
C ASN A 161 -5.11 10.94 1.38
N ILE A 162 -3.94 10.62 1.95
CA ILE A 162 -3.34 11.45 3.01
C ILE A 162 -3.03 12.85 2.50
N VAL A 163 -2.44 12.98 1.31
CA VAL A 163 -2.17 14.31 0.75
C VAL A 163 -3.45 15.07 0.44
N THR A 164 -4.47 14.40 -0.12
CA THR A 164 -5.76 15.05 -0.44
C THR A 164 -6.46 15.53 0.83
N ALA A 165 -6.54 14.67 1.85
CA ALA A 165 -7.15 15.01 3.12
C ALA A 165 -6.40 16.16 3.81
N GLY A 166 -5.06 16.13 3.84
CA GLY A 166 -4.26 17.21 4.42
C GLY A 166 -4.34 18.53 3.63
N TYR A 167 -4.42 18.48 2.30
CA TYR A 167 -4.51 19.69 1.47
C TYR A 167 -5.86 20.40 1.60
N PHE A 168 -6.95 19.63 1.70
CA PHE A 168 -8.31 20.16 1.83
C PHE A 168 -8.81 20.25 3.28
N ASP A 169 -7.94 19.95 4.26
CA ASP A 169 -8.27 19.93 5.69
C ASP A 169 -9.49 19.03 6.02
N ILE A 170 -9.54 17.86 5.39
CA ILE A 170 -10.61 16.87 5.59
C ILE A 170 -10.22 15.94 6.74
N GLY A 171 -11.05 15.91 7.78
CA GLY A 171 -10.85 15.01 8.92
C GLY A 171 -10.94 13.53 8.56
N PHE A 172 -10.27 12.68 9.33
CA PHE A 172 -10.24 11.22 9.15
C PHE A 172 -11.66 10.62 9.12
N VAL A 173 -12.52 11.03 10.04
CA VAL A 173 -13.91 10.54 10.12
C VAL A 173 -14.74 11.01 8.92
N GLU A 174 -14.60 12.27 8.53
CA GLU A 174 -15.33 12.83 7.40
C GLU A 174 -14.94 12.14 6.09
N TYR A 175 -13.62 12.00 5.87
CA TYR A 175 -13.09 11.28 4.72
C TYR A 175 -13.65 9.86 4.65
N ALA A 176 -13.57 9.11 5.76
CA ALA A 176 -14.05 7.73 5.81
C ALA A 176 -15.55 7.60 5.54
N LYS A 177 -16.37 8.51 6.08
CA LYS A 177 -17.82 8.52 5.81
C LYS A 177 -18.13 8.78 4.34
N ASN A 178 -17.44 9.74 3.73
CA ASN A 178 -17.66 10.12 2.34
C ASN A 178 -17.16 9.05 1.35
N MET A 179 -16.05 8.37 1.68
CA MET A 179 -15.44 7.35 0.82
C MET A 179 -15.98 5.94 1.04
N PHE A 180 -16.71 5.67 2.13
CA PHE A 180 -17.23 4.34 2.44
C PHE A 180 -18.08 3.76 1.29
N LEU A 181 -19.08 4.50 0.82
CA LEU A 181 -19.99 4.03 -0.23
C LEU A 181 -19.29 3.90 -1.60
N PRO A 182 -18.56 4.92 -2.11
CA PRO A 182 -17.78 4.78 -3.35
C PRO A 182 -16.82 3.59 -3.31
N ASN A 183 -16.10 3.39 -2.20
CA ASN A 183 -15.17 2.28 -2.06
C ASN A 183 -15.87 0.92 -2.04
N LEU A 184 -17.00 0.80 -1.32
CA LEU A 184 -17.77 -0.44 -1.32
C LEU A 184 -18.26 -0.82 -2.73
N LEU A 185 -18.77 0.16 -3.49
CA LEU A 185 -19.18 -0.05 -4.87
C LEU A 185 -17.99 -0.42 -5.76
N SER A 186 -16.84 0.23 -5.57
CA SER A 186 -15.58 -0.08 -6.28
C SER A 186 -15.13 -1.52 -6.03
N ILE A 187 -15.15 -1.99 -4.78
CA ILE A 187 -14.79 -3.38 -4.40
C ILE A 187 -15.75 -4.37 -5.07
N VAL A 188 -17.07 -4.14 -4.94
CA VAL A 188 -18.08 -5.04 -5.51
C VAL A 188 -17.96 -5.12 -7.02
N ALA A 189 -17.85 -3.97 -7.70
CA ALA A 189 -17.68 -3.91 -9.16
C ALA A 189 -16.38 -4.58 -9.60
N SER A 190 -15.27 -4.31 -8.90
CA SER A 190 -13.97 -4.91 -9.19
C SER A 190 -14.00 -6.43 -9.06
N ILE A 191 -14.52 -6.95 -7.94
CA ILE A 191 -14.66 -8.40 -7.73
C ILE A 191 -15.57 -9.02 -8.79
N ALA A 192 -16.71 -8.39 -9.11
CA ALA A 192 -17.65 -8.90 -10.10
C ALA A 192 -17.02 -8.98 -11.52
N ILE A 193 -16.36 -7.91 -11.95
CA ILE A 193 -15.71 -7.84 -13.28
C ILE A 193 -14.54 -8.81 -13.35
N LEU A 194 -13.66 -8.80 -12.35
CA LEU A 194 -12.49 -9.68 -12.32
C LEU A 194 -12.89 -11.14 -12.27
N TRP A 195 -13.90 -11.48 -11.46
CA TRP A 195 -14.45 -12.84 -11.44
C TRP A 195 -15.06 -13.21 -12.78
N PHE A 196 -15.90 -12.36 -13.38
CA PHE A 196 -16.52 -12.65 -14.68
C PHE A 196 -15.49 -12.85 -15.80
N TYR A 197 -14.43 -12.03 -15.80
CA TYR A 197 -13.35 -12.09 -16.78
C TYR A 197 -12.50 -13.35 -16.61
N PHE A 198 -12.05 -13.64 -15.38
CA PHE A 198 -11.13 -14.74 -15.10
C PHE A 198 -11.80 -16.07 -14.72
N ARG A 199 -13.13 -16.16 -14.60
CA ARG A 199 -13.84 -17.40 -14.17
C ARG A 199 -13.50 -18.65 -14.97
N LYS A 200 -13.07 -18.51 -16.22
CA LYS A 200 -12.67 -19.64 -17.08
C LYS A 200 -11.25 -20.14 -16.78
N ASP A 201 -10.40 -19.26 -16.26
CA ASP A 201 -9.01 -19.53 -15.93
C ASP A 201 -8.85 -20.03 -14.49
N ILE A 202 -9.81 -19.68 -13.61
CA ILE A 202 -9.85 -20.14 -12.22
C ILE A 202 -10.18 -21.64 -12.18
N PRO A 203 -9.38 -22.48 -11.49
CA PRO A 203 -9.70 -23.89 -11.33
C PRO A 203 -10.98 -24.07 -10.52
N LEU A 204 -11.83 -25.03 -10.91
CA LEU A 204 -13.07 -25.30 -10.17
C LEU A 204 -12.78 -25.81 -8.75
N THR A 205 -11.77 -26.68 -8.64
CA THR A 205 -11.33 -27.30 -7.39
C THR A 205 -9.84 -27.04 -7.15
N VAL A 206 -9.51 -26.71 -5.92
CA VAL A 206 -8.16 -26.47 -5.43
C VAL A 206 -7.94 -27.40 -4.24
N ASP A 207 -6.84 -28.16 -4.27
CA ASP A 207 -6.50 -29.03 -3.14
C ASP A 207 -5.90 -28.22 -1.99
N VAL A 208 -6.78 -27.76 -1.10
CA VAL A 208 -6.39 -26.99 0.09
C VAL A 208 -5.81 -27.87 1.20
N SER A 209 -5.80 -29.20 1.05
CA SER A 209 -5.22 -30.11 2.05
C SER A 209 -3.70 -30.13 2.04
N GLU A 210 -3.10 -29.83 0.88
CA GLU A 210 -1.64 -29.64 0.75
C GLU A 210 -1.16 -28.30 1.36
N LEU A 211 -2.07 -27.40 1.75
CA LEU A 211 -1.70 -26.14 2.41
C LEU A 211 -1.29 -26.39 3.88
N PRO A 212 -0.22 -25.74 4.35
CA PRO A 212 0.19 -25.85 5.74
C PRO A 212 -0.90 -25.35 6.70
N GLU A 213 -0.80 -25.74 7.97
CA GLU A 213 -1.68 -25.16 8.98
C GLU A 213 -1.42 -23.66 9.15
N PRO A 214 -2.45 -22.80 9.27
CA PRO A 214 -2.24 -21.35 9.41
C PRO A 214 -1.31 -21.01 10.58
N SER A 215 -1.38 -21.74 11.68
CA SER A 215 -0.52 -21.51 12.84
C SER A 215 0.96 -21.80 12.57
N SER A 216 1.29 -22.67 11.60
CA SER A 216 2.69 -23.05 11.34
C SER A 216 3.50 -21.97 10.63
N VAL A 217 2.85 -20.97 10.03
CA VAL A 217 3.53 -19.85 9.36
C VAL A 217 3.76 -18.65 10.29
N ILE A 218 3.16 -18.67 11.49
CA ILE A 218 3.37 -17.63 12.49
C ILE A 218 4.77 -17.80 13.07
N LYS A 219 5.65 -16.83 12.81
CA LYS A 219 7.06 -16.91 13.24
C LYS A 219 7.24 -16.51 14.71
N ASN A 220 6.34 -15.68 15.24
CA ASN A 220 6.35 -15.26 16.64
C ASN A 220 4.92 -15.10 17.17
N GLN A 221 4.48 -16.03 18.02
CA GLN A 221 3.09 -16.08 18.51
C GLN A 221 2.74 -14.87 19.39
N THR A 222 3.69 -14.41 20.22
CA THR A 222 3.48 -13.27 21.10
C THR A 222 3.25 -12.00 20.29
N MET A 223 4.12 -11.73 19.30
CA MET A 223 3.96 -10.57 18.41
C MET A 223 2.72 -10.67 17.54
N PHE A 224 2.34 -11.86 17.09
CA PHE A 224 1.09 -12.06 16.35
C PHE A 224 -0.15 -11.73 17.20
N ASN A 225 -0.15 -12.07 18.49
CA ASN A 225 -1.26 -11.69 19.37
C ASN A 225 -1.24 -10.19 19.68
N ILE A 226 -0.06 -9.63 19.95
CA ILE A 226 0.12 -8.18 20.17
C ILE A 226 -0.33 -7.39 18.94
N SER A 227 -0.08 -7.87 17.72
CA SER A 227 -0.43 -7.14 16.50
C SER A 227 -1.93 -6.86 16.39
N TRP A 228 -2.80 -7.80 16.79
CA TRP A 228 -4.25 -7.56 16.80
C TRP A 228 -4.66 -6.42 17.72
N PHE A 229 -4.14 -6.41 18.95
CA PHE A 229 -4.41 -5.33 19.90
C PHE A 229 -3.79 -4.01 19.45
N PHE A 230 -2.57 -4.06 18.91
CA PHE A 230 -1.85 -2.90 18.43
C PHE A 230 -2.56 -2.24 17.25
N LEU A 231 -3.04 -3.02 16.28
CA LEU A 231 -3.80 -2.50 15.13
C LEU A 231 -5.13 -1.87 15.56
N GLY A 232 -5.84 -2.49 16.51
CA GLY A 232 -7.05 -1.90 17.09
C GLY A 232 -6.75 -0.58 17.81
N PHE A 233 -5.68 -0.53 18.60
CA PHE A 233 -5.26 0.68 19.30
C PHE A 233 -4.79 1.78 18.35
N LEU A 234 -4.03 1.43 17.30
CA LEU A 234 -3.58 2.36 16.27
C LEU A 234 -4.78 2.98 15.54
N MET A 235 -5.79 2.17 15.20
CA MET A 235 -7.03 2.65 14.59
C MET A 235 -7.76 3.64 15.50
N LEU A 236 -7.90 3.33 16.80
CA LEU A 236 -8.45 4.28 17.77
C LEU A 236 -7.61 5.55 17.86
N GLY A 237 -6.28 5.41 17.77
CA GLY A 237 -5.34 6.53 17.71
C GLY A 237 -5.64 7.51 16.58
N TYR A 238 -5.93 7.02 15.37
CA TYR A 238 -6.31 7.91 14.26
C TYR A 238 -7.60 8.70 14.53
N PHE A 239 -8.63 8.06 15.11
CA PHE A 239 -9.88 8.75 15.48
C PHE A 239 -9.67 9.79 16.58
N ILE A 240 -8.84 9.49 17.57
CA ILE A 240 -8.48 10.44 18.63
C ILE A 240 -7.64 11.58 18.04
N GLY A 241 -6.70 11.25 17.15
CA GLY A 241 -5.85 12.21 16.47
C GLY A 241 -6.66 13.25 15.68
N ASP A 242 -7.65 12.78 14.92
CA ASP A 242 -8.59 13.64 14.18
C ASP A 242 -9.30 14.63 15.11
N HIS A 243 -9.78 14.18 16.27
CA HIS A 243 -10.45 15.03 17.26
C HIS A 243 -9.55 16.13 17.85
N TYR A 244 -8.24 15.88 17.94
CA TYR A 244 -7.25 16.83 18.47
C TYR A 244 -6.43 17.53 17.38
N HIS A 245 -6.81 17.39 16.09
CA HIS A 245 -6.06 17.93 14.95
C HIS A 245 -4.58 17.52 14.93
N LEU A 246 -4.30 16.29 15.38
CA LEU A 246 -2.96 15.74 15.38
C LEU A 246 -2.62 15.13 14.00
N PRO A 247 -1.39 15.32 13.51
CA PRO A 247 -0.97 14.79 12.21
C PRO A 247 -1.09 13.26 12.14
N VAL A 248 -1.45 12.72 10.98
CA VAL A 248 -1.60 11.26 10.79
C VAL A 248 -0.26 10.55 11.00
N SER A 249 0.85 11.20 10.61
CA SER A 249 2.21 10.70 10.80
C SER A 249 2.57 10.46 12.25
N PHE A 250 2.03 11.23 13.19
CA PHE A 250 2.31 11.04 14.62
C PHE A 250 1.90 9.64 15.08
N PHE A 251 0.71 9.19 14.66
CA PHE A 251 0.19 7.86 14.97
C PHE A 251 0.82 6.79 14.08
N ALA A 252 0.88 7.03 12.77
CA ALA A 252 1.39 6.06 11.81
C ALA A 252 2.88 5.76 12.03
N LEU A 253 3.74 6.77 12.00
CA LEU A 253 5.19 6.60 12.18
C LEU A 253 5.54 6.33 13.64
N GLY A 254 4.97 7.10 14.58
CA GLY A 254 5.22 6.88 16.01
C GLY A 254 4.78 5.49 16.46
N GLY A 255 3.59 5.06 16.01
CA GLY A 255 3.08 3.71 16.22
C GLY A 255 3.95 2.65 15.56
N ALA A 256 4.33 2.82 14.30
CA ALA A 256 5.19 1.84 13.62
C ALA A 256 6.56 1.70 14.28
N LEU A 257 7.17 2.79 14.74
CA LEU A 257 8.44 2.76 15.48
C LEU A 257 8.29 2.07 16.84
N LEU A 258 7.18 2.32 17.55
CA LEU A 258 6.86 1.63 18.80
C LEU A 258 6.66 0.12 18.55
N PHE A 259 5.89 -0.24 17.52
CA PHE A 259 5.64 -1.63 17.15
C PHE A 259 6.93 -2.34 16.75
N LEU A 260 7.81 -1.66 16.00
CA LEU A 260 9.13 -2.14 15.64
C LEU A 260 10.04 -2.33 16.87
N ALA A 261 10.00 -1.42 17.84
CA ALA A 261 10.75 -1.55 19.09
C ALA A 261 10.27 -2.77 19.92
N ILE A 262 8.95 -2.98 19.99
CA ILE A 262 8.35 -4.15 20.64
C ILE A 262 8.76 -5.42 19.88
N ALA A 263 8.68 -5.42 18.55
CA ALA A 263 9.08 -6.55 17.71
C ALA A 263 10.56 -6.93 17.89
N ASN A 264 11.44 -5.93 17.99
CA ASN A 264 12.85 -6.12 18.29
C ASN A 264 13.07 -6.72 19.69
N HIS A 265 12.33 -6.24 20.70
CA HIS A 265 12.39 -6.77 22.05
C HIS A 265 12.04 -8.27 22.09
N TYR A 266 11.00 -8.67 21.37
CA TYR A 266 10.59 -10.07 21.22
C TYR A 266 11.40 -10.86 20.18
N LYS A 267 12.48 -10.28 19.63
CA LYS A 267 13.35 -10.87 18.59
C LYS A 267 12.58 -11.38 17.37
N ALA A 268 11.44 -10.77 17.08
CA ALA A 268 10.57 -11.15 15.97
C ALA A 268 11.07 -10.58 14.64
N THR A 269 11.76 -9.44 14.67
CA THR A 269 12.30 -8.75 13.49
C THR A 269 13.68 -8.18 13.78
N LYS A 270 14.42 -7.82 12.71
CA LYS A 270 15.70 -7.12 12.81
C LYS A 270 15.52 -5.69 12.28
N PRO A 271 15.41 -4.66 13.16
CA PRO A 271 15.02 -3.31 12.75
C PRO A 271 15.82 -2.71 11.59
N ILE A 272 17.15 -2.83 11.63
CA ILE A 272 18.01 -2.31 10.56
C ILE A 272 17.72 -2.99 9.22
N MET A 273 17.44 -4.30 9.22
CA MET A 273 17.13 -5.02 7.99
C MET A 273 15.77 -4.62 7.45
N THR A 274 14.76 -4.51 8.31
CA THR A 274 13.41 -4.06 7.94
C THR A 274 13.46 -2.65 7.32
N ILE A 275 14.13 -1.71 7.97
CA ILE A 275 14.25 -0.32 7.47
C ILE A 275 15.02 -0.27 6.14
N ARG A 276 16.07 -1.07 5.96
CA ARG A 276 16.83 -1.12 4.70
C ARG A 276 16.04 -1.74 3.54
N ALA A 277 15.15 -2.68 3.85
CA ALA A 277 14.32 -3.35 2.84
C ALA A 277 13.08 -2.53 2.45
N ALA A 278 12.78 -1.43 3.15
CA ALA A 278 11.67 -0.55 2.81
C ALA A 278 11.83 0.05 1.39
N PRO A 279 10.73 0.21 0.63
CA PRO A 279 10.75 0.75 -0.73
C PRO A 279 10.94 2.28 -0.74
N TRP A 280 12.12 2.77 -0.35
CA TRP A 280 12.48 4.19 -0.28
C TRP A 280 12.26 4.96 -1.58
N GLN A 281 12.31 4.26 -2.71
CA GLN A 281 12.03 4.83 -4.02
C GLN A 281 10.62 5.41 -4.13
N VAL A 282 9.62 4.84 -3.45
CA VAL A 282 8.24 5.36 -3.47
C VAL A 282 8.15 6.68 -2.71
N VAL A 283 8.87 6.80 -1.59
CA VAL A 283 8.98 8.03 -0.80
C VAL A 283 9.63 9.15 -1.63
N TRP A 284 10.76 8.85 -2.28
CA TRP A 284 11.47 9.83 -3.12
C TRP A 284 10.67 10.20 -4.36
N PHE A 285 9.97 9.22 -4.93
CA PHE A 285 9.06 9.42 -6.06
C PHE A 285 7.97 10.43 -5.74
N SER A 286 7.30 10.27 -4.59
CA SER A 286 6.24 11.19 -4.19
C SER A 286 6.76 12.62 -4.07
N ILE A 287 7.81 12.85 -3.28
CA ILE A 287 8.35 14.21 -3.06
C ILE A 287 8.81 14.82 -4.39
N GLY A 288 9.58 14.08 -5.19
CA GLY A 288 10.10 14.58 -6.46
C GLY A 288 8.98 14.91 -7.46
N LEU A 289 7.99 14.03 -7.58
CA LEU A 289 6.89 14.25 -8.51
C LEU A 289 6.02 15.44 -8.09
N TYR A 290 5.76 15.62 -6.79
CA TYR A 290 5.03 16.79 -6.30
C TYR A 290 5.72 18.10 -6.67
N VAL A 291 7.05 18.18 -6.56
CA VAL A 291 7.81 19.37 -6.98
C VAL A 291 7.64 19.64 -8.48
N VAL A 292 7.74 18.59 -9.31
CA VAL A 292 7.58 18.73 -10.76
C VAL A 292 6.15 19.15 -11.13
N VAL A 293 5.13 18.58 -10.49
CA VAL A 293 3.73 18.93 -10.70
C VAL A 293 3.44 20.35 -10.21
N TYR A 294 4.04 20.78 -9.10
CA TYR A 294 3.91 22.17 -8.63
C TYR A 294 4.47 23.17 -9.65
N GLY A 295 5.50 22.77 -10.40
CA GLY A 295 6.00 23.54 -11.55
C GLY A 295 4.97 23.78 -12.66
N LEU A 296 4.03 22.85 -12.87
CA LEU A 296 2.90 23.05 -13.78
C LEU A 296 1.93 24.10 -13.25
N LYS A 297 1.61 24.03 -11.95
CA LYS A 297 0.77 25.02 -11.26
C LYS A 297 1.35 26.44 -11.39
N ASN A 298 2.65 26.61 -11.16
CA ASN A 298 3.33 27.90 -11.36
C ASN A 298 3.23 28.41 -12.80
N ALA A 299 3.13 27.50 -13.76
CA ALA A 299 2.99 27.81 -15.17
C ALA A 299 1.54 28.04 -15.62
N GLY A 300 0.56 27.97 -14.72
CA GLY A 300 -0.87 28.19 -14.96
C GLY A 300 -1.65 26.97 -15.43
N LEU A 301 -1.12 25.76 -15.23
CA LEU A 301 -1.74 24.47 -15.54
C LEU A 301 -2.14 23.73 -14.27
#